data_AF-A0A0L6J926-F1
#
_entry.id   AF-A0A0L6J926-F1
#
_cell.length_a   1.000
_cell.length_b   1.000
_cell.length_c   1.000
_cell.angle_alpha   90.00
_cell.angle_beta   90.00
_cell.angle_gamma   90.00
#
_symmetry.space_group_name_H-M   'P 1'
#
loop_
_entity.id
_entity.type
_entity.pdbx_description
1 polymer ?
#
loop_
_entity_poly.entity_id
_entity_poly.type
_entity_poly.pdbx_seq_one_letter_code
_entity_poly.pdbx_strand_id
1 'polypeptide(L)'
;MSILGIFQKRNSGAVARDRLQLILAHERAESGRPDLVIQLREEILAVIANHVSVEPDKVKVTLERGEGVSTLGLDIELPLGASAKLDAKLAAKLAEVAANKVGRKPAAKKAA
;
A
#
# COMPACT_ATOMS: atom_id res chain seq x y z
N MET A 1 23.74 5.64 2.48
CA MET A 1 23.35 5.37 1.07
C MET A 1 21.97 5.97 0.84
N SER A 2 21.82 6.87 -0.14
CA SER A 2 20.58 7.61 -0.38
C SER A 2 19.51 6.76 -1.06
N ILE A 3 18.45 6.43 -0.33
CA ILE A 3 17.25 5.71 -0.81
C ILE A 3 16.37 6.53 -1.77
N LEU A 4 16.59 7.85 -1.87
CA LEU A 4 15.79 8.78 -2.67
C LEU A 4 16.04 8.69 -4.19
N GLY A 5 17.09 7.97 -4.63
CA GLY A 5 17.42 7.82 -6.05
C GLY A 5 16.47 6.92 -6.84
N ILE A 6 15.62 6.14 -6.16
CA ILE A 6 14.68 5.18 -6.77
C ILE A 6 13.52 5.90 -7.49
N PHE A 7 13.19 7.14 -7.09
CA PHE A 7 12.09 7.92 -7.66
C PHE A 7 12.48 8.75 -8.91
N GLN A 8 13.70 8.59 -9.44
CA GLN A 8 14.14 9.33 -10.63
C GLN A 8 13.41 8.83 -11.88
N LYS A 9 12.45 9.63 -12.35
CA LYS A 9 11.57 9.36 -13.49
C LYS A 9 12.34 9.53 -14.81
N ARG A 10 12.79 8.42 -15.42
CA ARG A 10 13.33 8.41 -16.79
C ARG A 10 12.19 8.56 -17.79
N ASN A 11 12.16 9.68 -18.51
CA ASN A 11 11.19 9.93 -19.57
C ASN A 11 11.59 9.09 -20.81
N SER A 12 10.83 8.05 -21.13
CA SER A 12 11.02 7.25 -22.35
C SER A 12 9.68 7.11 -23.07
N GLY A 13 9.66 7.57 -24.33
CA GLY A 13 8.46 7.63 -25.15
C GLY A 13 7.98 6.27 -25.66
N ALA A 14 6.67 6.23 -25.92
CA ALA A 14 5.92 5.33 -26.80
C ALA A 14 5.36 3.98 -26.28
N VAL A 15 5.72 3.47 -25.10
CA VAL A 15 4.95 2.37 -24.46
C VAL A 15 5.00 2.51 -22.93
N ALA A 16 4.49 3.62 -22.38
CA ALA A 16 4.63 3.90 -20.95
C ALA A 16 3.63 3.10 -20.11
N ARG A 17 3.91 1.82 -19.85
CA ARG A 17 3.17 1.06 -18.82
C ARG A 17 3.32 1.78 -17.48
N ASP A 18 2.21 2.01 -16.81
CA ASP A 18 2.22 2.58 -15.47
C ASP A 18 2.74 1.52 -14.49
N ARG A 19 3.46 1.93 -13.45
CA ARG A 19 4.02 1.01 -12.45
C ARG A 19 3.66 1.47 -11.05
N LEU A 20 3.04 0.60 -10.28
CA LEU A 20 2.70 0.84 -8.88
C LEU A 20 3.75 0.18 -7.99
N GLN A 21 4.45 1.00 -7.22
CA GLN A 21 5.41 0.54 -6.22
C GLN A 21 4.93 0.92 -4.82
N LEU A 22 4.88 -0.05 -3.92
CA LEU A 22 4.39 0.12 -2.56
C LEU A 22 5.34 -0.57 -1.57
N ILE A 23 5.71 0.13 -0.50
CA ILE A 23 6.55 -0.41 0.58
C ILE A 23 5.80 -0.21 1.89
N LEU A 24 5.61 -1.30 2.62
CA LEU A 24 4.98 -1.36 3.94
C LEU A 24 6.00 -1.88 4.93
N ALA A 25 6.36 -1.10 5.94
CA ALA A 25 7.16 -1.55 7.06
C ALA A 25 6.30 -1.58 8.31
N HIS A 26 6.31 -2.70 9.03
CA HIS A 26 5.55 -2.90 10.25
C HIS A 26 6.47 -3.42 11.36
N GLU A 27 6.55 -2.66 12.45
CA GLU A 27 7.18 -3.10 13.68
C GLU A 27 6.28 -4.12 14.38
N ARG A 28 6.79 -5.34 14.56
CA ARG A 28 6.14 -6.39 15.35
C ARG A 28 6.29 -6.04 16.82
N ALA A 29 5.19 -5.65 17.45
CA ALA A 29 5.08 -5.77 18.89
C ALA A 29 5.13 -7.27 19.26
N GLU A 30 5.88 -7.62 20.31
CA GLU A 30 6.09 -8.96 20.92
C GLU A 30 4.83 -9.83 21.18
N SER A 31 3.64 -9.35 20.82
CA SER A 31 2.35 -9.90 21.22
C SER A 31 1.76 -10.78 20.12
N GLY A 32 2.33 -11.98 19.90
CA GLY A 32 1.69 -13.21 19.41
C GLY A 32 0.66 -13.14 18.25
N ARG A 33 0.61 -12.04 17.52
CA ARG A 33 -0.39 -11.76 16.48
C ARG A 33 0.08 -12.35 15.16
N PRO A 34 -0.87 -12.81 14.31
CA PRO A 34 -0.54 -13.19 12.95
C PRO A 34 0.20 -12.04 12.27
N ASP A 35 1.19 -12.38 11.44
CA ASP A 35 2.03 -11.41 10.72
C ASP A 35 1.12 -10.51 9.86
N LEU A 36 0.80 -9.33 10.38
CA LEU A 36 -0.14 -8.38 9.79
C LEU A 36 0.27 -8.02 8.35
N VAL A 37 1.57 -8.08 8.07
CA VAL A 37 2.12 -7.82 6.74
C VAL A 37 1.73 -8.93 5.74
N ILE A 38 1.65 -10.19 6.18
CA ILE A 38 1.18 -11.30 5.34
C ILE A 38 -0.30 -11.14 5.00
N GLN A 39 -1.11 -10.77 5.99
CA GLN A 39 -2.54 -10.57 5.75
C GLN A 39 -2.79 -9.39 4.79
N LEU A 40 -2.12 -8.26 5.01
CA LEU A 40 -2.23 -7.09 4.14
C LEU A 40 -1.76 -7.39 2.70
N ARG A 41 -0.74 -8.24 2.52
CA ARG A 41 -0.31 -8.67 1.19
C ARG A 41 -1.48 -9.24 0.39
N GLU A 42 -2.23 -10.16 0.96
CA GLU A 42 -3.34 -10.83 0.26
C GLU A 42 -4.50 -9.87 0.00
N GLU A 43 -4.86 -9.06 1.00
CA GLU A 43 -5.93 -8.06 0.86
C GLU A 43 -5.61 -7.01 -0.20
N ILE A 44 -4.37 -6.50 -0.22
CA ILE A 44 -3.92 -5.50 -1.20
C ILE A 44 -3.94 -6.11 -2.61
N LEU A 45 -3.42 -7.32 -2.80
CA LEU A 45 -3.45 -7.98 -4.10
C LEU A 45 -4.89 -8.20 -4.61
N ALA A 46 -5.80 -8.65 -3.73
CA ALA A 46 -7.20 -8.83 -4.08
C ALA A 46 -7.88 -7.51 -4.48
N VAL A 47 -7.64 -6.44 -3.72
CA VAL A 47 -8.18 -5.11 -4.02
C VAL A 47 -7.66 -4.57 -5.35
N ILE A 48 -6.36 -4.73 -5.62
CA ILE A 48 -5.77 -4.27 -6.89
C ILE A 48 -6.36 -5.08 -8.06
N ALA A 49 -6.48 -6.41 -7.93
CA ALA A 49 -7.09 -7.26 -8.95
C ALA A 49 -8.56 -6.89 -9.25
N ASN A 50 -9.31 -6.41 -8.25
CA ASN A 50 -10.68 -5.93 -8.44
C ASN A 50 -10.78 -4.59 -9.17
N HIS A 51 -9.69 -3.83 -9.26
CA HIS A 51 -9.69 -2.48 -9.83
C HIS A 51 -8.90 -2.37 -11.12
N VAL A 52 -7.94 -3.26 -11.34
CA VAL A 52 -7.11 -3.30 -12.54
C VAL A 52 -6.90 -4.74 -12.95
N SER A 53 -6.96 -4.99 -14.25
CA SER A 53 -6.52 -6.26 -14.80
C SER A 53 -5.01 -6.35 -14.65
N VAL A 54 -4.55 -7.13 -13.68
CA VAL A 54 -3.13 -7.36 -13.42
C VAL A 54 -2.77 -8.77 -13.88
N GLU A 55 -1.73 -8.89 -14.69
CA GLU A 55 -1.15 -10.19 -15.02
C GLU A 55 -0.31 -10.69 -13.84
N PRO A 56 -0.46 -11.94 -13.39
CA PRO A 56 0.30 -12.46 -12.24
C PRO A 56 1.81 -12.42 -12.46
N ASP A 57 2.27 -12.57 -13.71
CA ASP A 57 3.69 -12.49 -14.10
C ASP A 57 4.28 -11.07 -13.97
N LYS A 58 3.41 -10.07 -13.81
CA LYS A 58 3.74 -8.64 -13.69
C LYS A 58 3.68 -8.12 -12.27
N VAL A 59 3.49 -9.02 -11.30
CA VAL A 59 3.46 -8.71 -9.87
C VAL A 59 4.72 -9.29 -9.23
N LYS A 60 5.53 -8.41 -8.63
CA LYS A 60 6.65 -8.78 -7.79
C LYS A 60 6.32 -8.44 -6.35
N VAL A 61 6.45 -9.44 -5.48
CA VAL A 61 6.25 -9.29 -4.04
C VAL A 61 7.52 -9.71 -3.32
N THR A 62 8.03 -8.81 -2.49
CA THR A 62 9.19 -9.05 -1.65
C THR A 62 8.76 -8.92 -0.20
N LEU A 63 8.98 -9.97 0.59
CA LEU A 63 8.80 -9.93 2.04
C LEU A 63 10.17 -10.09 2.69
N GLU A 64 10.54 -9.12 3.50
CA GLU A 64 11.76 -9.15 4.31
C GLU A 64 11.37 -9.13 5.78
N ARG A 65 11.89 -10.09 6.55
CA ARG A 65 11.71 -10.13 8.01
C ARG A 65 13.06 -9.84 8.66
N GLY A 66 13.16 -8.70 9.32
CA GLY A 66 14.29 -8.33 10.16
C GLY A 66 14.00 -8.57 11.65
N GLU A 67 14.93 -8.15 12.50
CA GLU A 67 14.75 -8.13 13.96
C GLU A 67 13.67 -7.10 14.33
N GLY A 68 12.52 -7.58 14.78
CA GLY A 68 11.40 -6.73 15.19
C GLY A 68 10.61 -6.03 14.07
N VAL A 69 11.10 -5.97 12.83
CA VAL A 69 10.40 -5.29 11.72
C VAL A 69 10.14 -6.25 10.56
N SER A 70 8.95 -6.14 9.97
CA SER A 70 8.55 -6.85 8.75
C SER A 70 8.33 -5.83 7.64
N THR A 71 8.98 -6.02 6.49
CA THR A 71 8.87 -5.14 5.34
C THR A 71 8.28 -5.90 4.16
N LEU A 72 7.30 -5.30 3.50
CA LEU A 72 6.63 -5.81 2.30
C LEU A 72 6.80 -4.79 1.18
N GLY A 73 7.48 -5.22 0.12
CA GLY A 73 7.55 -4.51 -1.16
C GLY A 73 6.60 -5.13 -2.17
N LEU A 74 5.72 -4.32 -2.76
CA LEU A 74 4.94 -4.69 -3.93
C LEU A 74 5.38 -3.82 -5.10
N ASP A 75 5.50 -4.47 -6.25
CA ASP A 75 5.88 -3.86 -7.51
C ASP A 75 5.05 -4.46 -8.63
N ILE A 76 4.18 -3.65 -9.22
CA ILE A 76 3.15 -4.09 -10.15
C ILE A 76 3.21 -3.25 -11.43
N GLU A 77 3.36 -3.90 -12.58
CA GLU A 77 3.14 -3.25 -13.87
C GLU A 77 1.64 -3.22 -14.18
N LEU A 78 1.12 -2.03 -14.46
CA LEU A 78 -0.27 -1.77 -14.78
C LEU A 78 -0.42 -1.48 -16.29
N PRO A 79 -1.56 -1.88 -16.90
CA PRO A 79 -1.89 -1.50 -18.25
C PRO A 79 -2.14 0.03 -18.36
N LEU A 80 -1.85 0.58 -19.53
CA LEU A 80 -1.99 2.00 -19.86
C LEU A 80 -3.39 2.53 -19.48
N GLY A 81 -3.43 3.59 -18.66
CA GLY A 81 -4.69 4.27 -18.27
C GLY A 81 -5.37 3.72 -17.02
N ALA A 82 -4.82 2.69 -16.38
CA ALA A 82 -5.27 2.20 -15.08
C ALA A 82 -4.82 3.09 -13.91
N SER A 83 -3.63 3.71 -14.02
CA SER A 83 -3.01 4.53 -12.95
C SER A 83 -3.89 5.73 -12.56
N ALA A 84 -4.39 6.48 -13.55
CA ALA A 84 -5.26 7.63 -13.31
C ALA A 84 -6.55 7.28 -12.54
N LYS A 85 -7.06 6.05 -12.69
CA LYS A 85 -8.26 5.57 -11.97
C LYS A 85 -7.91 5.05 -10.56
N LEU A 86 -6.72 4.49 -10.37
CA LEU A 86 -6.26 4.01 -9.07
C LEU A 86 -5.89 5.16 -8.14
N ASP A 87 -5.16 6.16 -8.64
CA ASP A 87 -4.71 7.31 -7.85
C ASP A 87 -5.89 8.11 -7.26
N ALA A 88 -6.91 8.38 -8.08
CA ALA A 88 -8.11 9.07 -7.65
C ALA A 88 -8.90 8.28 -6.58
N LYS A 89 -8.96 6.96 -6.69
CA LYS A 89 -9.69 6.10 -5.76
C LYS A 89 -8.91 5.80 -4.48
N LEU A 90 -7.60 5.61 -4.57
CA LEU A 90 -6.73 5.40 -3.40
C LEU A 90 -6.70 6.68 -2.56
N ALA A 91 -6.58 7.85 -3.19
CA ALA A 91 -6.69 9.13 -2.49
C ALA A 91 -8.05 9.29 -1.79
N ALA A 92 -9.15 8.91 -2.45
CA ALA A 92 -10.48 8.95 -1.85
C ALA A 92 -10.63 7.96 -0.67
N LYS A 93 -10.11 6.73 -0.79
CA LYS A 93 -10.14 5.73 0.28
C LYS A 93 -9.25 6.11 1.46
N LEU A 94 -8.07 6.68 1.23
CA LEU A 94 -7.19 7.17 2.28
C LEU A 94 -7.81 8.38 3.02
N ALA A 95 -8.49 9.27 2.30
CA ALA A 95 -9.24 10.37 2.90
C ALA A 95 -10.43 9.88 3.74
N GLU A 96 -11.16 8.87 3.27
CA GLU A 96 -12.27 8.22 4.01
C GLU A 96 -11.77 7.55 5.30
N VAL A 97 -10.64 6.84 5.24
CA VAL A 97 -10.02 6.19 6.41
C VAL A 97 -9.49 7.22 7.41
N ALA A 98 -8.94 8.33 6.94
CA ALA A 98 -8.53 9.44 7.80
C ALA A 98 -9.71 10.11 8.50
N ALA A 99 -10.85 10.28 7.79
CA ALA A 99 -12.08 10.82 8.37
C ALA A 99 -12.69 9.89 9.43
N ASN A 100 -12.63 8.57 9.23
CA ASN A 100 -13.20 7.58 10.15
C ASN A 100 -12.40 7.43 11.46
N LYS A 101 -11.15 7.93 11.54
CA LYS A 101 -10.37 7.98 12.79
C LYS A 101 -10.77 9.13 13.74
N VAL A 102 -11.52 10.13 13.28
CA VAL A 102 -11.90 11.31 14.09
C VAL A 102 -13.21 11.08 14.88
N GLY A 103 -13.90 9.95 14.67
CA GLY A 103 -15.21 9.66 15.26
C GLY A 103 -15.23 9.23 16.74
N ARG A 104 -14.08 8.93 17.38
CA ARG A 104 -14.08 8.53 18.81
C ARG A 104 -13.87 9.73 19.72
N LYS A 105 -14.90 10.59 19.81
CA LYS A 105 -15.04 11.59 20.86
C LYS A 105 -14.98 10.89 22.22
N PRO A 106 -14.05 11.24 23.14
CA PRO A 106 -14.10 10.68 24.48
C PRO A 106 -15.33 11.26 25.20
N ALA A 107 -16.25 10.38 25.55
CA ALA A 107 -17.27 10.64 26.54
C ALA A 107 -16.60 10.69 27.94
N ALA A 108 -16.45 11.89 28.50
CA ALA A 108 -16.21 12.18 29.92
C ALA A 108 -16.22 13.71 30.05
N LYS A 109 -16.85 14.40 31.02
CA LYS A 109 -17.63 14.10 32.21
C LYS A 109 -18.45 15.38 32.43
N LYS A 110 -19.76 15.30 32.59
CA LYS A 110 -20.54 16.35 33.26
C LYS A 110 -21.24 15.66 34.42
N ALA A 111 -20.53 15.54 35.52
CA ALA A 111 -21.10 15.20 36.81
C ALA A 111 -21.22 16.50 37.60
N ALA A 112 -22.35 16.62 38.29
CA ALA A 112 -22.75 17.70 39.18
C ALA A 112 -21.80 17.88 40.36
#